data_AF-A0A811R678-F1
#
_entry.id   AF-A0A811R678-F1
#
_cell.length_a   1.000
_cell.length_b   1.000
_cell.length_c   1.000
_cell.angle_alpha   90.00
_cell.angle_beta   90.00
_cell.angle_gamma   90.00
#
_symmetry.space_group_name_H-M   'P 1'
#
loop_
_entity.id
_entity.type
_entity.pdbx_description
1 polymer ?
#
loop_
_entity_poly.entity_id
_entity_poly.type
_entity_poly.pdbx_seq_one_letter_code
_entity_poly.pdbx_strand_id
1 'polypeptide(L)'
;MAVLAGLKHAAPVMVPRRRGGSIICTASTAGVVGGVAMPPYSVSKAAVLGIVRAAAGELARPGVRVNAVSPNFIPTPLVMDAMAVWFPGRSDEERQRIVRNMNEMDDPGAGGAGRGQGGIVPGV
;
A
#
# COMPACT_ATOMS: atom_id res chain seq x y z
N MET A 1 -5.45 11.99 -4.79
CA MET A 1 -6.37 13.05 -4.32
C MET A 1 -7.69 12.54 -3.73
N ALA A 2 -8.22 11.37 -4.12
CA ALA A 2 -9.46 10.82 -3.54
C ALA A 2 -9.44 10.66 -2.00
N VAL A 3 -8.31 10.21 -1.43
CA VAL A 3 -8.15 10.05 0.03
C VAL A 3 -8.35 11.38 0.77
N LEU A 4 -7.74 12.45 0.28
CA LEU A 4 -7.85 13.78 0.89
C LEU A 4 -9.30 14.30 0.82
N ALA A 5 -9.98 14.11 -0.31
CA ALA A 5 -11.38 14.46 -0.46
C ALA A 5 -12.27 13.68 0.51
N GLY A 6 -12.06 12.36 0.62
CA GLY A 6 -12.78 11.52 1.59
C GLY A 6 -12.62 12.00 3.03
N LEU A 7 -11.38 12.32 3.42
CA LEU A 7 -11.09 12.89 4.75
C LEU A 7 -11.79 14.24 4.96
N LYS A 8 -11.68 15.16 3.98
CA LYS A 8 -12.31 16.49 4.00
C LYS A 8 -13.82 16.41 4.27
N HIS A 9 -14.49 15.40 3.73
CA HIS A 9 -15.95 15.25 3.90
C HIS A 9 -16.34 14.39 5.10
N ALA A 10 -15.55 13.38 5.46
CA ALA A 10 -15.83 12.53 6.61
C ALA A 10 -15.60 13.27 7.94
N ALA A 11 -14.50 13.99 8.08
CA ALA A 11 -14.10 14.60 9.35
C ALA A 11 -15.16 15.60 9.90
N PRO A 12 -15.74 16.52 9.10
CA PRO A 12 -16.80 17.42 9.57
C PRO A 12 -18.07 16.72 10.05
N VAL A 13 -18.34 15.49 9.58
CA VAL A 13 -19.50 14.69 10.03
C VAL A 13 -19.18 13.92 11.31
N MET A 14 -17.95 13.43 11.46
CA MET A 14 -17.53 12.60 12.60
C MET A 14 -17.24 13.43 13.86
N VAL A 15 -16.55 14.56 13.71
CA VAL A 15 -16.08 15.38 14.84
C VAL A 15 -17.22 15.91 15.74
N PRO A 16 -18.31 16.50 15.21
CA PRO A 16 -19.39 17.04 16.04
C PRO A 16 -20.18 15.97 16.79
N ARG A 17 -20.16 14.71 16.33
CA ARG A 17 -20.90 13.62 16.98
C ARG A 17 -20.32 13.25 18.35
N ARG A 18 -19.04 13.59 18.63
CA ARG A 18 -18.35 13.31 19.91
C ARG A 18 -18.42 11.84 20.36
N ARG A 19 -18.54 10.90 19.41
CA ARG A 19 -18.55 9.44 19.67
C ARG A 19 -17.23 8.76 19.29
N GLY A 20 -16.23 9.56 18.93
CA GLY A 20 -14.99 9.10 18.30
C GLY A 20 -15.23 8.54 16.89
N GLY A 21 -14.21 7.90 16.33
CA GLY A 21 -14.31 7.30 15.00
C GLY A 21 -13.00 6.75 14.46
N SER A 22 -13.07 6.11 13.30
CA SER A 22 -11.91 5.61 12.57
C SER A 22 -12.06 5.86 11.08
N ILE A 23 -11.03 6.43 10.47
CA ILE A 23 -10.85 6.56 9.02
C ILE A 23 -9.65 5.70 8.65
N ILE A 24 -9.85 4.77 7.72
CA ILE A 24 -8.80 3.85 7.26
C ILE A 24 -8.55 4.09 5.78
N CYS A 25 -7.30 4.38 5.42
CA CYS A 25 -6.88 4.63 4.06
C CYS A 25 -6.07 3.46 3.51
N THR A 26 -6.18 3.21 2.20
CA THR A 26 -5.36 2.19 1.52
C THR A 26 -4.14 2.84 0.88
N ALA A 27 -2.98 2.66 1.50
CA ALA A 27 -1.68 3.02 0.97
C ALA A 27 -1.10 1.85 0.14
N SER A 28 0.21 1.60 0.23
CA SER A 28 0.93 0.50 -0.42
C SER A 28 2.36 0.45 0.12
N THR A 29 2.99 -0.72 0.12
CA THR A 29 4.43 -0.86 0.37
C THR A 29 5.27 -0.02 -0.62
N ALA A 30 4.78 0.21 -1.84
CA ALA A 30 5.42 1.11 -2.81
C ALA A 30 5.51 2.58 -2.37
N GLY A 31 4.74 2.99 -1.34
CA GLY A 31 4.85 4.31 -0.73
C GLY A 31 5.96 4.44 0.31
N VAL A 32 6.63 3.34 0.67
CA VAL A 32 7.71 3.30 1.69
C VAL A 32 8.98 2.60 1.19
N VAL A 33 8.87 1.64 0.27
CA VAL A 33 10.00 0.91 -0.33
C VAL A 33 10.18 1.35 -1.77
N GLY A 34 11.42 1.74 -2.13
CA GLY A 34 11.79 2.10 -3.50
C GLY A 34 11.84 0.88 -4.44
N GLY A 35 11.61 1.10 -5.74
CA GLY A 35 11.74 0.05 -6.76
C GLY A 35 10.57 -0.93 -6.85
N VAL A 36 9.54 -0.82 -5.99
CA VAL A 36 8.39 -1.75 -5.95
C VAL A 36 7.35 -1.46 -7.05
N ALA A 37 7.22 -0.20 -7.47
CA ALA A 37 6.25 0.21 -8.49
C ALA A 37 6.74 1.43 -9.27
N MET A 38 6.02 1.75 -10.36
CA MET A 38 6.28 2.92 -11.19
C MET A 38 6.27 4.22 -10.35
N PRO A 39 7.19 5.18 -10.63
CA PRO A 39 7.34 6.38 -9.80
C PRO A 39 6.04 7.16 -9.50
N PRO A 40 5.11 7.37 -10.46
CA PRO A 40 3.85 8.07 -10.18
C PRO A 40 2.97 7.35 -9.15
N TYR A 41 2.94 6.01 -9.19
CA TYR A 41 2.19 5.21 -8.22
C TYR A 41 2.83 5.32 -6.83
N SER A 42 4.15 5.16 -6.74
CA SER A 42 4.91 5.27 -5.50
C SER A 42 4.75 6.65 -4.84
N VAL A 43 4.86 7.74 -5.62
CA VAL A 43 4.61 9.11 -5.15
C VAL A 43 3.18 9.28 -4.64
N SER A 44 2.19 8.79 -5.40
CA SER A 44 0.78 8.84 -4.99
C SER A 44 0.53 8.12 -3.67
N LYS A 45 1.15 6.95 -3.46
CA LYS A 45 0.99 6.15 -2.24
C LYS A 45 1.79 6.69 -1.07
N ALA A 46 2.96 7.30 -1.29
CA ALA A 46 3.67 8.07 -0.28
C ALA A 46 2.84 9.28 0.18
N ALA A 47 2.15 9.97 -0.73
CA ALA A 47 1.27 11.09 -0.39
C ALA A 47 0.11 10.65 0.52
N VAL A 48 -0.46 9.45 0.32
CA VAL A 48 -1.48 8.89 1.23
C VAL A 48 -0.96 8.77 2.66
N LEU A 49 0.27 8.30 2.84
CA LEU A 49 0.90 8.18 4.16
C LEU A 49 1.12 9.55 4.81
N GLY A 50 1.55 10.54 4.02
CA GLY A 50 1.67 11.93 4.47
C GLY A 50 0.34 12.51 4.94
N ILE A 51 -0.72 12.33 4.16
CA ILE A 51 -2.09 12.78 4.51
C ILE A 51 -2.54 12.13 5.81
N VAL A 52 -2.34 10.83 5.97
CA VAL A 52 -2.74 10.09 7.18
C VAL A 52 -2.02 10.62 8.41
N ARG A 53 -0.70 10.86 8.33
CA ARG A 53 0.09 11.41 9.45
C ARG A 53 -0.39 12.80 9.84
N ALA A 54 -0.62 13.68 8.86
CA ALA A 54 -1.11 15.03 9.11
C ALA A 54 -2.50 15.00 9.77
N ALA A 55 -3.43 14.25 9.20
CA ALA A 55 -4.81 14.17 9.66
C ALA A 55 -4.97 13.50 11.03
N ALA A 56 -4.16 12.47 11.32
CA ALA A 56 -4.20 11.78 12.60
C ALA A 56 -3.90 12.74 13.76
N GLY A 57 -2.93 13.65 13.60
CA GLY A 57 -2.60 14.66 14.61
C GLY A 57 -3.74 15.64 14.86
N GLU A 58 -4.36 16.15 13.79
CA GLU A 58 -5.46 17.11 13.87
C GLU A 58 -6.74 16.51 14.48
N LEU A 59 -7.04 15.25 14.15
CA LEU A 59 -8.29 14.58 14.52
C LEU A 59 -8.22 13.76 15.81
N ALA A 60 -7.04 13.63 16.42
CA ALA A 60 -6.85 12.90 17.67
C ALA A 60 -7.66 13.47 18.84
N ARG A 61 -7.62 14.79 19.07
CA ARG A 61 -8.34 15.46 20.17
C ARG A 61 -9.86 15.24 20.13
N PRO A 62 -10.56 15.33 18.98
CA PRO A 62 -11.97 15.00 18.90
C PRO A 62 -12.27 13.48 18.91
N GLY A 63 -11.26 12.61 19.05
CA GLY A 63 -11.41 11.16 19.19
C GLY A 63 -11.52 10.39 17.87
N VAL A 64 -11.17 11.01 16.73
CA VAL A 64 -11.23 10.35 15.42
C VAL A 64 -9.82 9.90 15.02
N ARG A 65 -9.63 8.59 14.89
CA ARG A 65 -8.35 7.99 14.49
C ARG A 65 -8.25 7.95 12.97
N VAL A 66 -7.07 8.23 12.43
CA VAL A 66 -6.77 8.08 11.00
C VAL A 66 -5.57 7.15 10.86
N ASN A 67 -5.73 6.05 10.12
CA ASN A 67 -4.68 5.07 9.89
C ASN A 67 -4.63 4.64 8.43
N ALA A 68 -3.54 4.00 8.04
CA ALA A 68 -3.41 3.41 6.72
C ALA A 68 -3.03 1.94 6.81
N VAL A 69 -3.57 1.14 5.88
CA VAL A 69 -3.05 -0.18 5.57
C VAL A 69 -2.16 -0.08 4.32
N SER A 70 -1.02 -0.75 4.34
CA SER A 70 -0.06 -0.75 3.22
C SER A 70 0.15 -2.17 2.71
N PRO A 71 -0.75 -2.68 1.86
CA PRO A 71 -0.58 -4.01 1.29
C PRO A 71 0.65 -4.08 0.38
N ASN A 72 1.28 -5.25 0.38
CA ASN A 72 2.20 -5.65 -0.68
C ASN A 72 1.40 -6.28 -1.84
N PHE A 73 2.04 -7.05 -2.72
CA PHE A 73 1.37 -7.62 -3.91
C PHE A 73 0.26 -8.59 -3.53
N ILE A 74 -1.02 -8.22 -3.63
CA ILE A 74 -2.15 -9.13 -3.41
C ILE A 74 -2.72 -9.58 -4.77
N PRO A 75 -3.06 -10.87 -4.99
CA PRO A 75 -3.55 -11.37 -6.28
C PRO A 75 -4.95 -10.82 -6.59
N THR A 76 -4.94 -9.58 -7.06
CA THR A 76 -6.08 -8.79 -7.51
C THR A 76 -5.87 -8.47 -8.99
N PRO A 77 -6.91 -8.10 -9.77
CA PRO A 77 -6.74 -7.74 -11.18
C PRO A 77 -5.62 -6.73 -11.41
N LEU A 78 -5.52 -5.68 -10.58
CA LEU A 78 -4.44 -4.67 -10.64
C LEU A 78 -3.03 -5.29 -10.63
N VAL A 79 -2.81 -6.26 -9.75
CA VAL A 79 -1.50 -6.92 -9.62
C VAL A 79 -1.30 -7.95 -10.73
N MET A 80 -2.34 -8.71 -11.08
CA MET A 80 -2.25 -9.72 -12.13
C MET A 80 -1.95 -9.10 -13.51
N ASP A 81 -2.52 -7.93 -13.80
CA ASP A 81 -2.22 -7.16 -15.02
C ASP A 81 -0.75 -6.73 -15.05
N ALA A 82 -0.21 -6.23 -13.92
CA ALA A 82 1.21 -5.90 -13.81
C ALA A 82 2.11 -7.13 -13.97
N MET A 83 1.72 -8.27 -13.38
CA MET A 83 2.44 -9.54 -13.51
C MET A 83 2.40 -10.09 -14.93
N ALA A 84 1.33 -9.84 -15.70
CA ALA A 84 1.27 -10.21 -17.11
C ALA A 84 2.28 -9.41 -17.95
N VAL A 85 2.48 -8.13 -17.64
CA VAL A 85 3.51 -7.30 -18.29
C VAL A 85 4.92 -7.73 -17.90
N TRP A 86 5.16 -8.03 -16.62
CA TRP A 86 6.50 -8.44 -16.15
C TRP A 86 6.87 -9.87 -16.50
N PHE A 87 5.87 -10.75 -16.64
CA PHE A 87 6.05 -12.18 -16.94
C PHE A 87 5.12 -12.60 -18.07
N PRO A 88 5.33 -12.12 -19.32
CA PRO A 88 4.41 -12.34 -20.43
C PRO A 88 4.25 -13.82 -20.84
N GLY A 89 5.25 -14.66 -20.56
CA GLY A 89 5.25 -16.10 -20.90
C GLY A 89 4.77 -17.05 -19.81
N ARG A 90 4.33 -16.55 -18.64
CA ARG A 90 3.87 -17.40 -17.53
C ARG A 90 2.35 -17.56 -17.54
N SER A 91 1.85 -18.70 -17.06
CA SER A 91 0.41 -18.89 -16.85
C SER A 91 -0.10 -18.00 -15.71
N ASP A 92 -1.42 -17.77 -15.65
CA ASP A 92 -2.01 -16.99 -14.56
C ASP A 92 -1.83 -17.66 -13.20
N GLU A 93 -1.82 -18.99 -13.15
CA GLU A 93 -1.56 -19.75 -11.91
C GLU A 93 -0.13 -19.55 -11.42
N GLU A 94 0.84 -19.54 -12.35
CA GLU A 94 2.24 -19.25 -12.04
C GLU A 94 2.40 -17.82 -11.53
N ARG A 95 1.77 -16.83 -12.19
CA ARG A 95 1.76 -15.43 -11.75
C ARG A 95 1.15 -15.29 -10.35
N GLN A 96 0.04 -15.95 -10.07
CA GLN A 96 -0.55 -15.94 -8.73
C GLN A 96 0.36 -16.58 -7.69
N ARG A 97 1.08 -17.65 -8.04
CA ARG A 97 2.05 -18.28 -7.13
C ARG A 97 3.22 -17.33 -6.83
N ILE A 98 3.75 -16.63 -7.83
CA ILE A 98 4.78 -15.59 -7.63
C ILE A 98 4.29 -14.53 -6.65
N VAL A 99 3.08 -14.01 -6.87
CA VAL A 99 2.47 -13.00 -6.00
C VAL A 99 2.32 -13.52 -4.57
N ARG A 100 1.86 -14.76 -4.37
CA ARG A 100 1.75 -15.34 -3.02
C ARG A 100 3.10 -15.43 -2.33
N ASN A 101 4.12 -15.95 -3.02
CA ASN A 101 5.48 -16.07 -2.48
C ASN A 101 6.09 -14.70 -2.11
N MET A 102 5.77 -13.63 -2.86
CA MET A 102 6.23 -12.27 -2.55
C MET A 102 5.68 -11.71 -1.23
N ASN A 103 4.65 -12.33 -0.63
CA ASN A 103 4.09 -11.92 0.66
C ASN A 103 4.48 -12.84 1.82
N GLU A 104 5.20 -13.93 1.55
CA GLU A 104 5.72 -14.78 2.61
C GLU A 104 6.82 -13.99 3.34
N MET A 105 6.56 -13.68 4.61
CA MET A 105 7.58 -13.19 5.51
C MET A 105 8.36 -14.41 5.99
N ASP A 106 9.57 -14.61 5.49
CA ASP A 106 10.46 -15.61 6.07
C ASP A 106 10.62 -15.34 7.57
N ASP A 107 10.49 -16.39 8.38
CA ASP A 107 10.66 -16.33 9.83
C ASP A 107 12.05 -15.73 10.15
N PRO A 108 12.14 -14.61 10.90
CA PRO A 108 13.42 -13.99 11.24
C PRO A 108 14.36 -14.91 12.06
N GLY A 109 13.87 -16.08 12.54
CA GLY A 109 14.67 -17.09 13.24
C GLY A 109 15.38 -18.14 12.36
N ALA A 110 15.06 -18.24 11.06
CA ALA A 110 15.75 -19.16 10.17
C ALA A 110 16.78 -18.39 9.35
N GLY A 111 18.07 -18.66 9.56
CA GLY A 111 19.18 -18.05 8.81
C GLY A 111 19.10 -18.30 7.30
N GLY A 112 18.25 -17.54 6.61
CA GLY A 112 18.07 -17.53 5.17
C GLY A 112 18.64 -16.23 4.63
N ALA A 113 19.82 -16.32 4.02
CA ALA A 113 20.48 -15.22 3.33
C ALA A 113 19.51 -14.52 2.37
N GLY A 114 19.38 -13.20 2.51
CA GLY A 114 18.65 -12.35 1.59
C GLY A 114 19.05 -12.64 0.14
N ARG A 115 18.10 -13.19 -0.62
CA ARG A 115 18.25 -13.40 -2.06
C ARG A 115 17.10 -12.69 -2.77
N GLY A 116 17.43 -11.55 -3.37
CA GLY A 116 16.78 -11.13 -4.62
C GLY A 116 15.78 -9.97 -4.54
N GLN A 117 16.15 -8.82 -3.97
CA GLN A 117 15.53 -7.53 -4.35
C GLN A 117 16.10 -6.98 -5.69
N GLY A 118 16.68 -7.85 -6.52
CA GLY A 118 17.27 -7.51 -7.82
C GLY A 118 16.37 -7.96 -8.96
N GLY A 119 15.21 -7.33 -9.11
CA GLY A 119 14.30 -7.52 -10.24
C GLY A 119 14.14 -6.21 -11.00
N ILE A 120 15.24 -5.77 -11.60
CA ILE A 120 15.35 -4.57 -12.42
C ILE A 120 14.36 -4.67 -13.59
N VAL A 121 13.58 -3.62 -13.78
CA VAL A 121 12.88 -3.27 -15.02
C VAL A 121 13.85 -3.39 -16.22
N PRO A 122 13.55 -4.15 -17.28
CA PRO A 122 14.30 -4.01 -18.52
C PRO A 122 13.88 -2.68 -19.17
N GLY A 123 14.79 -1.70 -19.25
CA GLY A 123 14.63 -0.56 -20.16
C GLY A 123 14.83 0.87 -19.64
N VAL A 124 15.68 1.08 -18.62
CA VAL A 124 16.38 2.38 -18.44
C VAL A 124 17.88 2.18 -18.47
#